data_AF-A0A538BNJ9-F1
#
_entry.id   AF-A0A538BNJ9-F1
#
_cell.length_a   1.000
_cell.length_b   1.000
_cell.length_c   1.000
_cell.angle_alpha   90.00
_cell.angle_beta   90.00
_cell.angle_gamma   90.00
#
_symmetry.space_group_name_H-M   'P 1'
#
loop_
_entity.id
_entity.type
_entity.pdbx_description
1 polymer ?
#
loop_
_entity_poly.entity_id
_entity_poly.type
_entity_poly.pdbx_seq_one_letter_code
_entity_poly.pdbx_strand_id
1 'polypeptide(L)'
;MDRVTVVQAGFAAAAVVVGASLAAALRGGIGAKSIAALATLIGVGAVAAWVSFALDPSRAVAIAALGLTVAAAIEGTLVRVRRSLARARRVDDEAAQAERRLRELVERETAAHAAELERTLARARAESTSLLLDEERRIAEARRQDVATREEQAGANLSEALAQTQRRVERRLAEWGEDLERAQQGLAAQIARLADRQKQLLTEVETRMRGDAERVEGEADELRSIVAKLREELARAAEETAAAAQAELETTQGERRRALHELNERLRRRERALRDQVEREEAEAVRRIQASFADVERRQVEQLERAVARSASSYADAAAQQFADAIKAQREDAARRLARELDRGVQAYAREAERVLAERLSQVGDAGAQRLEKRLNGIAAGLERQREEFVQSLESRLGDMESDLRRRLQSLTAETDSERTVLETRLSDLSRRLDELLAQARESLRTRA
;
A
#
# COMPACT_ATOMS: atom_id res chain seq x y z
N MET A 1 -28.64 -50.81 106.67
CA MET A 1 -28.99 -49.70 105.77
C MET A 1 -30.48 -49.73 105.55
N ASP A 2 -31.16 -48.61 105.77
CA ASP A 2 -32.59 -48.50 105.48
C ASP A 2 -32.85 -48.61 103.98
N ARG A 3 -33.88 -49.36 103.59
CA ARG A 3 -34.27 -49.57 102.18
C ARG A 3 -34.43 -48.25 101.42
N VAL A 4 -34.89 -47.20 102.08
CA VAL A 4 -35.03 -45.83 101.54
C VAL A 4 -33.68 -45.26 101.09
N THR A 5 -32.61 -45.43 101.87
CA THR A 5 -31.27 -44.91 101.53
C THR A 5 -30.66 -45.58 100.31
N VAL A 6 -30.90 -46.88 100.12
CA VAL A 6 -30.42 -47.64 98.96
C VAL A 6 -31.08 -47.16 97.67
N VAL A 7 -32.39 -46.89 97.70
CA VAL A 7 -33.14 -46.42 96.52
C VAL A 7 -32.76 -44.97 96.17
N GLN A 8 -32.58 -44.10 97.17
CA GLN A 8 -32.12 -42.72 96.93
C GLN A 8 -30.71 -42.65 96.35
N ALA A 9 -29.77 -43.46 96.86
CA ALA A 9 -28.43 -43.57 96.30
C ALA A 9 -28.45 -44.09 94.84
N GLY A 10 -29.34 -45.06 94.55
CA GLY A 10 -29.57 -45.55 93.18
C GLY A 10 -30.08 -44.46 92.24
N PHE A 11 -31.00 -43.60 92.69
CA PHE A 11 -31.48 -42.47 91.90
C PHE A 11 -30.38 -41.42 91.62
N ALA A 12 -29.60 -41.04 92.63
CA ALA A 12 -28.50 -40.09 92.46
C ALA A 12 -27.44 -40.63 91.48
N ALA A 13 -27.10 -41.91 91.59
CA ALA A 13 -26.19 -42.58 90.65
C ALA A 13 -26.76 -42.57 89.22
N ALA A 14 -28.05 -42.88 89.05
CA ALA A 14 -28.70 -42.85 87.74
C ALA A 14 -28.70 -41.44 87.12
N ALA A 15 -28.96 -40.38 87.91
CA ALA A 15 -28.91 -39.00 87.42
C ALA A 15 -27.51 -38.61 86.90
N VAL A 16 -26.45 -39.02 87.61
CA VAL A 16 -25.06 -38.81 87.16
C VAL A 16 -24.76 -39.59 85.89
N VAL A 17 -25.22 -40.84 85.80
CA VAL A 17 -25.05 -41.68 84.60
C VAL A 17 -25.75 -41.05 83.38
N VAL A 18 -26.98 -40.55 83.53
CA VAL A 18 -27.70 -39.88 82.44
C VAL A 18 -27.01 -38.58 82.01
N GLY A 19 -26.49 -37.80 82.97
CA GLY A 19 -25.71 -36.60 82.64
C GLY A 19 -24.42 -36.93 81.88
N ALA A 20 -23.70 -37.98 82.31
CA ALA A 20 -22.46 -38.41 81.68
C ALA A 20 -22.70 -39.04 80.29
N SER A 21 -23.75 -39.85 80.13
CA SER A 21 -24.12 -40.48 78.87
C SER A 21 -24.59 -39.44 77.85
N LEU A 22 -25.33 -38.42 78.26
CA LEU A 22 -25.75 -37.30 77.42
C LEU A 22 -24.53 -36.52 76.91
N ALA A 23 -23.61 -36.14 77.81
CA ALA A 23 -22.37 -35.44 77.44
C ALA A 23 -21.49 -36.26 76.50
N ALA A 24 -21.39 -37.58 76.74
CA ALA A 24 -20.62 -38.48 75.90
C ALA A 24 -21.30 -38.79 74.56
N ALA A 25 -22.64 -38.81 74.50
CA ALA A 25 -23.41 -38.96 73.27
C ALA A 25 -23.23 -37.73 72.37
N LEU A 26 -23.24 -36.53 72.93
CA LEU A 26 -22.95 -35.28 72.21
C LEU A 26 -21.52 -35.25 71.66
N ARG A 27 -20.55 -35.80 72.40
CA ARG A 27 -19.14 -35.93 71.95
C ARG A 27 -18.88 -37.15 71.05
N GLY A 28 -19.86 -38.01 70.84
CA GLY A 28 -19.71 -39.24 70.04
C GLY A 28 -18.83 -40.34 70.65
N GLY A 29 -18.47 -40.24 71.94
CA GLY A 29 -17.44 -41.08 72.56
C GLY A 29 -17.91 -42.43 73.12
N ILE A 30 -19.22 -42.63 73.33
CA ILE A 30 -19.76 -43.89 73.87
C ILE A 30 -20.35 -44.75 72.75
N GLY A 31 -20.23 -46.07 72.79
CA GLY A 31 -20.84 -47.01 71.83
C GLY A 31 -22.36 -47.16 72.01
N ALA A 32 -23.11 -47.41 70.92
CA ALA A 32 -24.57 -47.56 70.99
C ALA A 32 -25.00 -48.74 71.91
N LYS A 33 -24.17 -49.79 71.95
CA LYS A 33 -24.35 -50.93 72.85
C LYS A 33 -24.23 -50.54 74.32
N SER A 34 -23.33 -49.61 74.65
CA SER A 34 -23.09 -49.13 76.01
C SER A 34 -24.26 -48.28 76.52
N ILE A 35 -24.82 -47.39 75.68
CA ILE A 35 -26.01 -46.59 76.05
C ILE A 35 -27.22 -47.51 76.23
N ALA A 36 -27.42 -48.48 75.34
CA ALA A 36 -28.51 -49.46 75.49
C ALA A 36 -28.35 -50.32 76.75
N ALA A 37 -27.11 -50.73 77.09
CA ALA A 37 -26.81 -51.44 78.33
C ALA A 37 -27.08 -50.59 79.57
N LEU A 38 -26.73 -49.29 79.55
CA LEU A 38 -27.04 -48.37 80.65
C LEU A 38 -28.55 -48.11 80.78
N ALA A 39 -29.24 -47.90 79.66
CA ALA A 39 -30.70 -47.71 79.64
C ALA A 39 -31.44 -48.94 80.20
N THR A 40 -31.00 -50.15 79.82
CA THR A 40 -31.57 -51.40 80.35
C THR A 40 -31.25 -51.59 81.83
N LEU A 41 -30.02 -51.28 82.27
CA LEU A 41 -29.63 -51.33 83.68
C LEU A 41 -30.47 -50.36 84.55
N ILE A 42 -30.63 -49.11 84.11
CA ILE A 42 -31.43 -48.10 84.79
C ILE A 42 -32.92 -48.50 84.78
N GLY A 43 -33.40 -49.05 83.66
CA GLY A 43 -34.77 -49.56 83.53
C GLY A 43 -35.05 -50.71 84.52
N VAL A 44 -34.14 -51.68 84.64
CA VAL A 44 -34.24 -52.76 85.65
C VAL A 44 -34.22 -52.19 87.07
N GLY A 45 -33.36 -51.19 87.32
CA GLY A 45 -33.33 -50.47 88.59
C GLY A 45 -34.65 -49.74 88.91
N ALA A 46 -35.29 -49.13 87.91
CA ALA A 46 -36.59 -48.48 88.05
C ALA A 46 -37.68 -49.49 88.41
N VAL A 47 -37.71 -50.65 87.74
CA VAL A 47 -38.67 -51.74 88.06
C VAL A 47 -38.45 -52.24 89.49
N ALA A 48 -37.21 -52.48 89.90
CA ALA A 48 -36.89 -52.89 91.27
C ALA A 48 -37.31 -51.84 92.31
N ALA A 49 -37.16 -50.54 92.01
CA ALA A 49 -37.61 -49.45 92.89
C ALA A 49 -39.14 -49.42 93.02
N TRP A 50 -39.88 -49.65 91.94
CA TRP A 50 -41.35 -49.77 91.99
C TRP A 50 -41.83 -51.01 92.75
N VAL A 51 -41.14 -52.15 92.60
CA VAL A 51 -41.41 -53.36 93.39
C VAL A 51 -41.17 -53.10 94.88
N SER A 52 -40.09 -52.39 95.23
CA SER A 52 -39.80 -51.99 96.61
C SER A 52 -40.89 -51.05 97.18
N PHE A 53 -41.35 -50.08 96.39
CA PHE A 53 -42.46 -49.19 96.77
C PHE A 53 -43.77 -49.96 97.02
N ALA A 54 -44.06 -50.98 96.21
CA ALA A 54 -45.26 -51.81 96.38
C ALA A 54 -45.25 -52.62 97.68
N LEU A 55 -44.06 -53.01 98.15
CA LEU A 55 -43.87 -53.75 99.40
C LEU A 55 -43.89 -52.85 100.64
N ASP A 56 -43.48 -51.57 100.51
CA ASP A 56 -43.44 -50.59 101.59
C ASP A 56 -43.71 -49.17 101.08
N PRO A 57 -44.97 -48.70 101.11
CA PRO A 57 -45.37 -47.43 100.50
C PRO A 57 -44.83 -46.22 101.29
N SER A 58 -43.70 -45.69 100.85
CA SER A 58 -43.14 -44.45 101.37
C SER A 58 -42.99 -43.39 100.28
N ARG A 59 -43.31 -42.12 100.61
CA ARG A 59 -43.20 -40.98 99.67
C ARG A 59 -41.79 -40.83 99.11
N ALA A 60 -40.77 -41.10 99.93
CA ALA A 60 -39.37 -41.03 99.52
C ALA A 60 -39.01 -42.05 98.43
N VAL A 61 -39.55 -43.28 98.49
CA VAL A 61 -39.30 -44.32 97.48
C VAL A 61 -40.07 -44.01 96.18
N ALA A 62 -41.28 -43.45 96.26
CA ALA A 62 -42.05 -43.03 95.08
C ALA A 62 -41.33 -41.97 94.23
N ILE A 63 -40.76 -40.95 94.87
CA ILE A 63 -40.03 -39.87 94.16
C ILE A 63 -38.78 -40.45 93.46
N ALA A 64 -38.05 -41.34 94.13
CA ALA A 64 -36.86 -41.96 93.54
C ALA A 64 -37.21 -42.95 92.40
N ALA A 65 -38.30 -43.71 92.53
CA ALA A 65 -38.79 -44.58 91.46
C ALA A 65 -39.23 -43.78 90.22
N LEU A 66 -39.96 -42.67 90.41
CA LEU A 66 -40.30 -41.74 89.34
C LEU A 66 -39.05 -41.16 88.67
N GLY A 67 -38.09 -40.71 89.46
CA GLY A 67 -36.81 -40.21 88.96
C GLY A 67 -36.05 -41.22 88.10
N LEU A 68 -36.02 -42.49 88.50
CA LEU A 68 -35.41 -43.57 87.72
C LEU A 68 -36.17 -43.87 86.40
N THR A 69 -37.50 -43.78 86.39
CA THR A 69 -38.28 -43.94 85.15
C THR A 69 -38.05 -42.82 84.15
N VAL A 70 -37.96 -41.56 84.61
CA VAL A 70 -37.63 -40.41 83.75
C VAL A 70 -36.21 -40.56 83.20
N ALA A 71 -35.25 -40.97 84.05
CA ALA A 71 -33.88 -41.26 83.63
C ALA A 71 -33.83 -42.34 82.53
N ALA A 72 -34.56 -43.44 82.69
CA ALA A 72 -34.66 -44.49 81.68
C ALA A 72 -35.29 -44.00 80.36
N ALA A 73 -36.31 -43.14 80.43
CA ALA A 73 -36.95 -42.58 79.24
C ALA A 73 -36.01 -41.64 78.46
N ILE A 74 -35.22 -40.81 79.14
CA ILE A 74 -34.23 -39.92 78.52
C ILE A 74 -33.13 -40.72 77.83
N GLU A 75 -32.62 -41.79 78.46
CA GLU A 75 -31.65 -42.69 77.81
C GLU A 75 -32.23 -43.38 76.57
N GLY A 76 -33.52 -43.75 76.63
CA GLY A 76 -34.24 -44.30 75.49
C GLY A 76 -34.34 -43.33 74.30
N THR A 77 -34.61 -42.04 74.55
CA THR A 77 -34.66 -41.03 73.47
C THR A 77 -33.27 -40.75 72.89
N LEU A 78 -32.21 -40.80 73.70
CA LEU A 78 -30.83 -40.64 73.23
C LEU A 78 -30.41 -41.73 72.24
N VAL A 79 -30.82 -42.98 72.46
CA VAL A 79 -30.60 -44.07 71.50
C VAL A 79 -31.27 -43.77 70.15
N ARG A 80 -32.49 -43.22 70.18
CA ARG A 80 -33.26 -42.88 68.96
C ARG A 80 -32.63 -41.72 68.19
N VAL A 81 -32.26 -40.64 68.87
CA VAL A 81 -31.59 -39.45 68.26
C VAL A 81 -30.26 -39.83 67.63
N ARG A 82 -29.48 -40.70 68.28
CA ARG A 82 -28.22 -41.16 67.71
C ARG A 82 -28.43 -42.00 66.45
N ARG A 83 -29.48 -42.82 66.41
CA ARG A 83 -29.82 -43.61 65.21
C ARG A 83 -30.24 -42.72 64.05
N SER A 84 -30.95 -41.63 64.29
CA SER A 84 -31.29 -40.65 63.24
C SER A 84 -30.07 -39.87 62.78
N LEU A 85 -29.17 -39.46 63.69
CA LEU A 85 -27.91 -38.78 63.34
C LEU A 85 -26.97 -39.67 62.53
N ALA A 86 -26.87 -40.96 62.87
CA ALA A 86 -26.07 -41.92 62.09
C ALA A 86 -26.66 -42.13 60.69
N ARG A 87 -27.99 -42.12 60.55
CA ARG A 87 -28.66 -42.18 59.24
C ARG A 87 -28.43 -40.90 58.45
N ALA A 88 -28.52 -39.72 59.07
CA ALA A 88 -28.24 -38.44 58.42
C ALA A 88 -26.80 -38.38 57.90
N ARG A 89 -25.81 -38.72 58.72
CA ARG A 89 -24.39 -38.78 58.30
C ARG A 89 -24.16 -39.72 57.13
N ARG A 90 -24.83 -40.88 57.11
CA ARG A 90 -24.73 -41.81 55.98
C ARG A 90 -25.30 -41.20 54.69
N VAL A 91 -26.43 -40.49 54.78
CA VAL A 91 -27.00 -39.80 53.62
C VAL A 91 -26.09 -38.66 53.16
N ASP A 92 -25.48 -37.92 54.09
CA ASP A 92 -24.51 -36.86 53.77
C ASP A 92 -23.25 -37.44 53.11
N ASP A 93 -22.75 -38.58 53.58
CA ASP A 93 -21.60 -39.28 52.99
C ASP A 93 -21.93 -39.80 51.58
N GLU A 94 -23.11 -40.40 51.38
CA GLU A 94 -23.60 -40.85 50.08
C GLU A 94 -23.81 -39.67 49.11
N ALA A 95 -24.34 -38.53 49.60
CA ALA A 95 -24.51 -37.31 48.82
C ALA A 95 -23.16 -36.69 48.43
N ALA A 96 -22.20 -36.60 49.36
CA ALA A 96 -20.86 -36.11 49.10
C ALA A 96 -20.07 -37.03 48.16
N GLN A 97 -20.36 -38.34 48.17
CA GLN A 97 -19.79 -39.28 47.20
C GLN A 97 -20.44 -39.12 45.82
N ALA A 98 -21.76 -38.96 45.76
CA ALA A 98 -22.48 -38.71 44.51
C ALA A 98 -22.04 -37.38 43.86
N GLU A 99 -21.89 -36.32 44.65
CA GLU A 99 -21.41 -35.02 44.17
C GLU A 99 -19.98 -35.10 43.64
N ARG A 100 -19.07 -35.83 44.31
CA ARG A 100 -17.71 -36.07 43.80
C ARG A 100 -17.72 -36.81 42.47
N ARG A 101 -18.51 -37.88 42.34
CA ARG A 101 -18.65 -38.60 41.07
C ARG A 101 -19.23 -37.72 39.95
N LEU A 102 -20.20 -36.86 40.28
CA LEU A 102 -20.78 -35.93 39.32
C LEU A 102 -19.73 -34.90 38.86
N ARG A 103 -18.97 -34.30 39.79
CA ARG A 103 -17.89 -33.36 39.45
C ARG A 103 -16.82 -34.03 38.58
N GLU A 104 -16.38 -35.23 38.93
CA GLU A 104 -15.42 -35.99 38.11
C GLU A 104 -15.96 -36.28 36.71
N LEU A 105 -17.25 -36.62 36.58
CA LEU A 105 -17.86 -36.86 35.27
C LEU A 105 -17.98 -35.58 34.45
N VAL A 106 -18.38 -34.47 35.08
CA VAL A 106 -18.44 -33.15 34.43
C VAL A 106 -17.05 -32.69 33.98
N GLU A 107 -16.01 -32.85 34.80
CA GLU A 107 -14.63 -32.53 34.43
C GLU A 107 -14.15 -33.38 33.25
N ARG A 108 -14.47 -34.68 33.23
CA ARG A 108 -14.12 -35.56 32.10
C ARG A 108 -14.85 -35.18 30.83
N GLU A 109 -16.14 -34.91 30.92
CA GLU A 109 -16.96 -34.56 29.75
C GLU A 109 -16.59 -33.18 29.20
N THR A 110 -16.34 -32.20 30.07
CA THR A 110 -15.86 -30.87 29.64
C THR A 110 -14.49 -30.95 28.98
N ALA A 111 -13.56 -31.76 29.52
CA ALA A 111 -12.26 -31.98 28.89
C ALA A 111 -12.37 -32.71 27.54
N ALA A 112 -13.27 -33.71 27.44
CA ALA A 112 -13.52 -34.43 26.19
C ALA A 112 -14.11 -33.52 25.11
N HIS A 113 -15.13 -32.72 25.46
CA HIS A 113 -15.72 -31.75 24.56
C HIS A 113 -14.73 -30.64 24.16
N ALA A 114 -13.89 -30.15 25.08
CA ALA A 114 -12.85 -29.19 24.74
C ALA A 114 -11.88 -29.77 23.70
N ALA A 115 -11.42 -31.02 23.87
CA ALA A 115 -10.54 -31.68 22.92
C ALA A 115 -11.22 -31.94 21.57
N GLU A 116 -12.52 -32.23 21.55
CA GLU A 116 -13.30 -32.39 20.30
C GLU A 116 -13.46 -31.06 19.57
N LEU A 117 -13.76 -29.97 20.29
CA LEU A 117 -13.83 -28.62 19.73
C LEU A 117 -12.47 -28.17 19.17
N GLU A 118 -11.37 -28.48 19.85
CA GLU A 118 -10.02 -28.20 19.33
C GLU A 118 -9.73 -28.97 18.03
N ARG A 119 -10.09 -30.26 17.95
CA ARG A 119 -9.91 -31.05 16.71
C ARG A 119 -10.75 -30.53 15.56
N THR A 120 -12.02 -30.20 15.82
CA THR A 120 -12.92 -29.64 14.79
C THR A 120 -12.46 -28.26 14.33
N LEU A 121 -12.01 -27.40 15.25
CA LEU A 121 -11.40 -26.10 14.91
C LEU A 121 -10.10 -26.26 14.13
N ALA A 122 -9.22 -27.19 14.51
CA ALA A 122 -7.98 -27.46 13.79
C ALA A 122 -8.27 -27.94 12.36
N ARG A 123 -9.25 -28.82 12.19
CA ARG A 123 -9.71 -29.28 10.88
C ARG A 123 -10.32 -28.14 10.05
N ALA A 124 -11.23 -27.35 10.62
CA ALA A 124 -11.83 -26.21 9.93
C ALA A 124 -10.79 -25.15 9.54
N ARG A 125 -9.77 -24.91 10.38
CA ARG A 125 -8.64 -24.05 10.05
C ARG A 125 -7.81 -24.61 8.91
N ALA A 126 -7.49 -25.91 8.93
CA ALA A 126 -6.75 -26.57 7.85
C ALA A 126 -7.51 -26.50 6.52
N GLU A 127 -8.82 -26.79 6.54
CA GLU A 127 -9.70 -26.71 5.37
C GLU A 127 -9.78 -25.27 4.82
N SER A 128 -9.94 -24.27 5.70
CA SER A 128 -9.92 -22.85 5.31
C SER A 128 -8.58 -22.43 4.70
N THR A 129 -7.44 -22.82 5.30
CA THR A 129 -6.13 -22.52 4.73
C THR A 129 -5.88 -23.21 3.40
N SER A 130 -6.38 -24.44 3.22
CA SER A 130 -6.29 -25.16 1.95
C SER A 130 -7.10 -24.45 0.86
N LEU A 131 -8.32 -24.03 1.18
CA LEU A 131 -9.18 -23.30 0.24
C LEU A 131 -8.55 -21.96 -0.17
N LEU A 132 -7.94 -21.24 0.77
CA LEU A 132 -7.22 -20.00 0.47
C LEU A 132 -6.02 -20.24 -0.45
N LEU A 133 -5.23 -21.30 -0.22
CA LEU A 133 -4.10 -21.64 -1.08
C LEU A 133 -4.54 -22.04 -2.50
N ASP A 134 -5.66 -22.77 -2.63
CA ASP A 134 -6.21 -23.12 -3.93
C ASP A 134 -6.74 -21.89 -4.68
N GLU A 135 -7.34 -20.93 -3.98
CA GLU A 135 -7.77 -19.67 -4.58
C GLU A 135 -6.58 -18.78 -4.96
N GLU A 136 -5.52 -18.72 -4.14
CA GLU A 136 -4.27 -18.04 -4.51
C GLU A 136 -3.63 -18.65 -5.76
N ARG A 137 -3.63 -19.99 -5.88
CA ARG A 137 -3.15 -20.67 -7.09
C ARG A 137 -3.99 -20.30 -8.32
N ARG A 138 -5.32 -20.31 -8.20
CA ARG A 138 -6.22 -19.88 -9.28
C ARG A 138 -5.99 -18.44 -9.68
N ILE A 139 -5.86 -17.52 -8.73
CA ILE A 139 -5.58 -16.11 -9.00
C ILE A 139 -4.21 -15.95 -9.68
N ALA A 140 -3.19 -16.68 -9.22
CA ALA A 140 -1.87 -16.64 -9.84
C ALA A 140 -1.89 -17.20 -11.27
N GLU A 141 -2.63 -18.28 -11.53
CA GLU A 141 -2.83 -18.84 -12.86
C GLU A 141 -3.60 -17.89 -13.78
N ALA A 142 -4.69 -17.29 -13.30
CA ALA A 142 -5.45 -16.28 -14.03
C ALA A 142 -4.57 -15.07 -14.38
N ARG A 143 -3.77 -14.57 -13.42
CA ARG A 143 -2.81 -13.49 -13.69
C ARG A 143 -1.75 -13.88 -14.72
N ARG A 144 -1.23 -15.12 -14.68
CA ARG A 144 -0.28 -15.60 -15.70
C ARG A 144 -0.91 -15.64 -17.09
N GLN A 145 -2.15 -16.10 -17.20
CA GLN A 145 -2.90 -16.13 -18.47
C GLN A 145 -3.18 -14.72 -19.00
N ASP A 146 -3.60 -13.80 -18.12
CA ASP A 146 -3.82 -12.39 -18.48
C ASP A 146 -2.53 -11.72 -18.97
N VAL A 147 -1.40 -11.97 -18.30
CA VAL A 147 -0.10 -11.45 -18.72
C VAL A 147 0.31 -12.01 -20.07
N ALA A 148 0.21 -13.34 -20.28
CA ALA A 148 0.51 -13.97 -21.56
C ALA A 148 -0.36 -13.39 -22.70
N THR A 149 -1.66 -13.20 -22.44
CA THR A 149 -2.59 -12.60 -23.42
C THR A 149 -2.20 -11.15 -23.75
N ARG A 150 -1.82 -10.36 -22.74
CA ARG A 150 -1.36 -8.97 -22.97
C ARG A 150 -0.03 -8.91 -23.70
N GLU A 151 0.88 -9.84 -23.43
CA GLU A 151 2.16 -9.96 -24.14
C GLU A 151 1.95 -10.32 -25.61
N GLU A 152 1.07 -11.29 -25.90
CA GLU A 152 0.69 -11.64 -27.27
C GLU A 152 0.06 -10.46 -28.02
N GLN A 153 -0.88 -9.75 -27.38
CA GLN A 153 -1.51 -8.55 -27.95
C GLN A 153 -0.49 -7.42 -28.17
N ALA A 154 0.40 -7.17 -27.22
CA ALA A 154 1.45 -6.16 -27.36
C ALA A 154 2.43 -6.53 -28.49
N GLY A 155 2.79 -7.81 -28.61
CA GLY A 155 3.63 -8.34 -29.69
C GLY A 155 2.98 -8.20 -31.06
N ALA A 156 1.68 -8.51 -31.18
CA ALA A 156 0.91 -8.32 -32.40
C ALA A 156 0.84 -6.83 -32.81
N ASN A 157 0.53 -5.95 -31.85
CA ASN A 157 0.46 -4.49 -32.09
C ASN A 157 1.82 -3.91 -32.50
N LEU A 158 2.91 -4.33 -31.87
CA LEU A 158 4.27 -3.93 -32.25
C LEU A 158 4.63 -4.41 -33.64
N SER A 159 4.30 -5.67 -33.98
CA SER A 159 4.57 -6.24 -35.30
C SER A 159 3.78 -5.51 -36.40
N GLU A 160 2.51 -5.18 -36.14
CA GLU A 160 1.70 -4.39 -37.05
C GLU A 160 2.23 -2.96 -37.23
N ALA A 161 2.61 -2.30 -36.13
CA ALA A 161 3.20 -0.97 -36.16
C ALA A 161 4.53 -0.96 -36.95
N LEU A 162 5.39 -1.97 -36.75
CA LEU A 162 6.63 -2.14 -37.51
C LEU A 162 6.36 -2.39 -39.00
N ALA A 163 5.38 -3.23 -39.33
CA ALA A 163 4.99 -3.45 -40.73
C ALA A 163 4.43 -2.17 -41.37
N GLN A 164 3.69 -1.35 -40.61
CA GLN A 164 3.17 -0.07 -41.10
C GLN A 164 4.28 0.96 -41.32
N THR A 165 5.26 1.05 -40.41
CA THR A 165 6.41 1.96 -40.59
C THR A 165 7.29 1.50 -41.74
N GLN A 166 7.53 0.20 -41.90
CA GLN A 166 8.24 -0.34 -43.05
C GLN A 166 7.54 0.04 -44.37
N ARG A 167 6.24 -0.21 -44.50
CA ARG A 167 5.46 0.19 -45.70
C ARG A 167 5.52 1.69 -45.97
N ARG A 168 5.54 2.52 -44.92
CA ARG A 168 5.67 3.99 -45.06
C ARG A 168 7.06 4.38 -45.57
N VAL A 169 8.11 3.74 -45.07
CA VAL A 169 9.48 3.97 -45.53
C VAL A 169 9.64 3.52 -46.99
N GLU A 170 9.16 2.33 -47.34
CA GLU A 170 9.18 1.83 -48.73
C GLU A 170 8.47 2.78 -49.68
N ARG A 171 7.28 3.28 -49.31
CA ARG A 171 6.55 4.28 -50.10
C ARG A 171 7.35 5.57 -50.29
N ARG A 172 7.94 6.09 -49.20
CA ARG A 172 8.73 7.32 -49.26
C ARG A 172 10.01 7.16 -50.09
N LEU A 173 10.63 5.98 -50.04
CA LEU A 173 11.78 5.67 -50.88
C LEU A 173 11.39 5.57 -52.35
N ALA A 174 10.23 5.00 -52.67
CA ALA A 174 9.69 4.98 -54.03
C ALA A 174 9.41 6.40 -54.55
N GLU A 175 8.74 7.23 -53.75
CA GLU A 175 8.48 8.65 -54.06
C GLU A 175 9.80 9.41 -54.30
N TRP A 176 10.81 9.23 -53.45
CA TRP A 176 12.13 9.83 -53.64
C TRP A 176 12.84 9.31 -54.89
N GLY A 177 12.66 8.04 -55.24
CA GLY A 177 13.17 7.47 -56.49
C GLY A 177 12.57 8.16 -57.71
N GLU A 178 11.25 8.35 -57.73
CA GLU A 178 10.56 9.09 -58.81
C GLU A 178 10.96 10.56 -58.85
N ASP A 179 11.11 11.22 -57.71
CA ASP A 179 11.56 12.61 -57.62
C ASP A 179 12.98 12.77 -58.19
N LEU A 180 13.88 11.83 -57.87
CA LEU A 180 15.25 11.81 -58.39
C LEU A 180 15.26 11.57 -59.90
N GLU A 181 14.44 10.66 -60.40
CA GLU A 181 14.30 10.42 -61.84
C GLU A 181 13.78 11.66 -62.57
N ARG A 182 12.75 12.33 -62.02
CA ARG A 182 12.24 13.60 -62.56
C ARG A 182 13.30 14.71 -62.54
N ALA A 183 14.10 14.79 -61.48
CA ALA A 183 15.22 15.74 -61.41
C ALA A 183 16.31 15.41 -62.45
N GLN A 184 16.67 14.14 -62.62
CA GLN A 184 17.63 13.68 -63.62
C GLN A 184 17.16 14.00 -65.05
N GLN A 185 15.89 13.73 -65.37
CA GLN A 185 15.28 14.06 -66.66
C GLN A 185 15.23 15.58 -66.88
N GLY A 186 14.90 16.36 -65.84
CA GLY A 186 14.91 17.81 -65.88
C GLY A 186 16.31 18.39 -66.18
N LEU A 187 17.35 17.87 -65.51
CA LEU A 187 18.73 18.25 -65.76
C LEU A 187 19.19 17.86 -67.16
N ALA A 188 18.86 16.65 -67.63
CA ALA A 188 19.16 16.22 -68.99
C ALA A 188 18.52 17.15 -70.04
N ALA A 189 17.27 17.56 -69.84
CA ALA A 189 16.57 18.51 -70.70
C ALA A 189 17.18 19.93 -70.64
N GLN A 190 17.73 20.36 -69.50
CA GLN A 190 18.45 21.62 -69.41
C GLN A 190 19.79 21.57 -70.14
N ILE A 191 20.55 20.48 -70.00
CA ILE A 191 21.80 20.27 -70.73
C ILE A 191 21.55 20.25 -72.24
N ALA A 192 20.51 19.56 -72.71
CA ALA A 192 20.13 19.54 -74.12
C ALA A 192 19.80 20.96 -74.64
N ARG A 193 19.00 21.73 -73.89
CA ARG A 193 18.68 23.12 -74.25
C ARG A 193 19.91 24.03 -74.25
N LEU A 194 20.86 23.83 -73.33
CA LEU A 194 22.12 24.58 -73.31
C LEU A 194 22.98 24.23 -74.53
N ALA A 195 23.07 22.95 -74.87
CA ALA A 195 23.79 22.48 -76.06
C ALA A 195 23.18 23.06 -77.35
N ASP A 196 21.85 23.07 -77.48
CA ASP A 196 21.16 23.68 -78.62
C ASP A 196 21.42 25.19 -78.71
N ARG A 197 21.39 25.90 -77.57
CA ARG A 197 21.71 27.34 -77.53
C ARG A 197 23.17 27.61 -77.90
N GLN A 198 24.11 26.80 -77.43
CA GLN A 198 25.51 26.90 -77.82
C GLN A 198 25.69 26.64 -79.32
N LYS A 199 24.99 25.65 -79.88
CA LYS A 199 25.00 25.38 -81.32
C LYS A 199 24.44 26.56 -82.13
N GLN A 200 23.32 27.15 -81.68
CA GLN A 200 22.74 28.34 -82.32
C GLN A 200 23.70 29.52 -82.30
N LEU A 201 24.33 29.81 -81.14
CA LEU A 201 25.32 30.87 -81.01
C LEU A 201 26.55 30.62 -81.89
N LEU A 202 27.02 29.37 -81.97
CA LEU A 202 28.11 28.99 -82.88
C LEU A 202 27.74 29.22 -84.34
N THR A 203 26.54 28.79 -84.77
CA THR A 203 26.06 29.04 -86.13
C THR A 203 25.89 30.54 -86.41
N GLU A 204 25.39 31.31 -85.45
CA GLU A 204 25.30 32.78 -85.58
C GLU A 204 26.70 33.39 -85.77
N VAL A 205 27.67 33.00 -84.94
CA VAL A 205 29.07 33.45 -85.07
C VAL A 205 29.66 33.01 -86.41
N GLU A 206 29.46 31.77 -86.85
CA GLU A 206 29.92 31.28 -88.16
C GLU A 206 29.31 32.10 -89.32
N THR A 207 28.02 32.43 -89.26
CA THR A 207 27.38 33.27 -90.28
C THR A 207 27.90 34.71 -90.27
N ARG A 208 28.15 35.29 -89.09
CA ARG A 208 28.77 36.61 -88.98
C ARG A 208 30.21 36.60 -89.50
N MET A 209 31.01 35.59 -89.13
CA MET A 209 32.37 35.43 -89.63
C MET A 209 32.41 35.23 -91.14
N ARG A 210 31.43 34.51 -91.72
CA ARG A 210 31.30 34.38 -93.19
C ARG A 210 30.96 35.73 -93.83
N GLY A 211 30.00 36.48 -93.28
CA GLY A 211 29.68 37.82 -93.78
C GLY A 211 30.85 38.81 -93.64
N ASP A 212 31.59 38.76 -92.54
CA ASP A 212 32.80 39.55 -92.36
C ASP A 212 33.91 39.14 -93.35
N ALA A 213 34.07 37.85 -93.64
CA ALA A 213 35.00 37.36 -94.65
C ALA A 213 34.63 37.84 -96.06
N GLU A 214 33.35 37.78 -96.44
CA GLU A 214 32.83 38.29 -97.71
C GLU A 214 33.02 39.81 -97.83
N ARG A 215 32.81 40.56 -96.73
CA ARG A 215 33.07 42.01 -96.71
C ARG A 215 34.55 42.32 -96.85
N VAL A 216 35.43 41.61 -96.16
CA VAL A 216 36.89 41.77 -96.31
C VAL A 216 37.35 41.41 -97.73
N GLU A 217 36.77 40.39 -98.35
CA GLU A 217 37.04 40.04 -99.74
C GLU A 217 36.56 41.14 -100.70
N GLY A 218 35.36 41.69 -100.48
CA GLY A 218 34.85 42.84 -101.23
C GLY A 218 35.70 44.10 -101.06
N GLU A 219 36.07 44.45 -99.84
CA GLU A 219 37.00 45.55 -99.53
C GLU A 219 38.38 45.30 -100.17
N ALA A 220 38.86 44.05 -100.19
CA ALA A 220 40.11 43.69 -100.85
C ALA A 220 40.02 43.81 -102.38
N ASP A 221 38.88 43.46 -102.99
CA ASP A 221 38.64 43.63 -104.42
C ASP A 221 38.45 45.09 -104.82
N GLU A 222 37.79 45.90 -103.98
CA GLU A 222 37.73 47.35 -104.11
C GLU A 222 39.14 47.94 -104.04
N LEU A 223 39.95 47.56 -103.04
CA LEU A 223 41.35 47.97 -102.93
C LEU A 223 42.17 47.52 -104.15
N ARG A 224 41.97 46.30 -104.67
CA ARG A 224 42.62 45.86 -105.93
C ARG A 224 42.19 46.72 -107.12
N SER A 225 40.92 47.11 -107.20
CA SER A 225 40.40 47.99 -108.26
C SER A 225 40.93 49.42 -108.14
N ILE A 226 41.03 49.95 -106.91
CA ILE A 226 41.63 51.25 -106.61
C ILE A 226 43.12 51.20 -106.96
N VAL A 227 43.84 50.15 -106.57
CA VAL A 227 45.24 49.93 -106.96
C VAL A 227 45.38 49.79 -108.47
N ALA A 228 44.45 49.14 -109.16
CA ALA A 228 44.45 49.04 -110.62
C ALA A 228 44.23 50.40 -111.28
N LYS A 229 43.27 51.21 -110.79
CA LYS A 229 43.05 52.60 -111.24
C LYS A 229 44.26 53.48 -110.95
N LEU A 230 44.85 53.41 -109.76
CA LEU A 230 46.09 54.11 -109.42
C LEU A 230 47.25 53.65 -110.32
N ARG A 231 47.32 52.37 -110.70
CA ARG A 231 48.30 51.88 -111.69
C ARG A 231 48.04 52.44 -113.09
N GLU A 232 46.79 52.59 -113.49
CA GLU A 232 46.42 53.17 -114.79
C GLU A 232 46.65 54.68 -114.82
N GLU A 233 46.31 55.39 -113.74
CA GLU A 233 46.63 56.81 -113.53
C GLU A 233 48.13 57.04 -113.46
N LEU A 234 48.88 56.16 -112.78
CA LEU A 234 50.35 56.17 -112.80
C LEU A 234 50.90 55.82 -114.18
N ALA A 235 50.26 54.94 -114.96
CA ALA A 235 50.67 54.66 -116.33
C ALA A 235 50.44 55.85 -117.26
N ARG A 236 49.29 56.54 -117.14
CA ARG A 236 49.01 57.79 -117.87
C ARG A 236 49.95 58.92 -117.45
N ALA A 237 50.20 59.08 -116.15
CA ALA A 237 51.19 60.02 -115.64
C ALA A 237 52.62 59.64 -116.07
N ALA A 238 52.93 58.34 -116.19
CA ALA A 238 54.19 57.84 -116.73
C ALA A 238 54.32 58.09 -118.24
N GLU A 239 53.23 58.03 -119.02
CA GLU A 239 53.23 58.41 -120.44
C GLU A 239 53.38 59.93 -120.65
N GLU A 240 52.68 60.74 -119.84
CA GLU A 240 52.82 62.21 -119.84
C GLU A 240 54.21 62.66 -119.39
N THR A 241 54.78 62.00 -118.37
CA THR A 241 56.16 62.25 -117.93
C THR A 241 57.20 61.62 -118.84
N ALA A 242 56.92 60.54 -119.56
CA ALA A 242 57.81 60.00 -120.59
C ALA A 242 57.91 60.93 -121.80
N ALA A 243 56.80 61.55 -122.22
CA ALA A 243 56.80 62.58 -123.25
C ALA A 243 57.57 63.85 -122.83
N ALA A 244 57.52 64.22 -121.54
CA ALA A 244 58.29 65.33 -120.97
C ALA A 244 59.78 64.97 -120.71
N ALA A 245 60.06 63.74 -120.28
CA ALA A 245 61.42 63.26 -119.97
C ALA A 245 62.22 62.90 -121.22
N GLN A 246 61.58 62.59 -122.35
CA GLN A 246 62.28 62.34 -123.63
C GLN A 246 62.95 63.60 -124.20
N ALA A 247 62.54 64.80 -123.75
CA ALA A 247 63.21 66.07 -124.05
C ALA A 247 64.32 66.45 -123.05
N GLU A 248 64.32 65.89 -121.82
CA GLU A 248 65.38 66.10 -120.81
C GLU A 248 66.44 64.97 -120.78
N LEU A 249 66.16 63.83 -121.42
CA LEU A 249 67.04 62.64 -121.46
C LEU A 249 68.19 62.71 -122.49
N GLU A 250 68.31 63.80 -123.26
CA GLU A 250 69.54 64.11 -124.00
C GLU A 250 70.63 64.74 -123.10
N THR A 251 70.29 65.16 -121.88
CA THR A 251 71.19 66.01 -121.06
C THR A 251 71.90 65.28 -119.91
N THR A 252 71.52 64.05 -119.52
CA THR A 252 72.09 63.43 -118.29
C THR A 252 72.30 61.90 -118.33
N GLN A 253 73.03 61.37 -119.33
CA GLN A 253 73.48 59.96 -119.34
C GLN A 253 74.93 59.74 -118.87
N GLY A 254 75.23 60.12 -117.62
CA GLY A 254 76.51 59.80 -116.95
C GLY A 254 76.38 59.12 -115.59
N GLU A 255 75.37 59.49 -114.80
CA GLU A 255 75.31 59.11 -113.37
C GLU A 255 74.46 57.85 -113.09
N ARG A 256 73.63 57.41 -114.04
CA ARG A 256 72.63 56.33 -113.85
C ARG A 256 73.22 54.92 -113.69
N ARG A 257 74.43 54.67 -114.19
CA ARG A 257 75.02 53.32 -114.15
C ARG A 257 75.63 52.92 -112.80
N ARG A 258 75.86 53.85 -111.86
CA ARG A 258 76.38 53.51 -110.50
C ARG A 258 75.28 53.26 -109.46
N ALA A 259 74.16 53.98 -109.50
CA ALA A 259 73.11 53.86 -108.49
C ALA A 259 72.28 52.56 -108.56
N LEU A 260 72.18 51.94 -109.74
CA LEU A 260 71.37 50.73 -109.93
C LEU A 260 72.02 49.45 -109.39
N HIS A 261 73.34 49.42 -109.23
CA HIS A 261 74.03 48.23 -108.70
C HIS A 261 73.99 48.18 -107.16
N GLU A 262 74.03 49.34 -106.50
CA GLU A 262 73.99 49.46 -105.04
C GLU A 262 72.61 49.15 -104.44
N LEU A 263 71.53 49.46 -105.17
CA LEU A 263 70.15 49.28 -104.69
C LEU A 263 69.72 47.80 -104.67
N ASN A 264 70.24 46.99 -105.62
CA ASN A 264 69.94 45.57 -105.73
C ASN A 264 70.62 44.74 -104.62
N GLU A 265 71.83 45.11 -104.20
CA GLU A 265 72.50 44.46 -103.06
C GLU A 265 71.82 44.79 -101.71
N ARG A 266 71.31 46.01 -101.53
CA ARG A 266 70.61 46.40 -100.29
C ARG A 266 69.30 45.62 -100.09
N LEU A 267 68.59 45.31 -101.17
CA LEU A 267 67.34 44.53 -101.13
C LEU A 267 67.57 43.07 -100.70
N ARG A 268 68.58 42.39 -101.26
CA ARG A 268 68.89 40.99 -100.90
C ARG A 268 69.38 40.83 -99.46
N ARG A 269 70.07 41.84 -98.90
CA ARG A 269 70.48 41.83 -97.48
C ARG A 269 69.29 42.03 -96.54
N ARG A 270 68.31 42.85 -96.93
CA ARG A 270 67.13 43.17 -96.10
C ARG A 270 66.11 42.04 -96.06
N GLU A 271 65.95 41.29 -97.16
CA GLU A 271 65.06 40.11 -97.21
C GLU A 271 65.53 38.99 -96.27
N ARG A 272 66.85 38.71 -96.24
CA ARG A 272 67.42 37.69 -95.35
C ARG A 272 67.32 38.11 -93.87
N ALA A 273 67.58 39.37 -93.56
CA ALA A 273 67.44 39.89 -92.21
C ALA A 273 65.99 39.82 -91.68
N LEU A 274 64.99 40.03 -92.54
CA LEU A 274 63.58 39.95 -92.16
C LEU A 274 63.13 38.50 -91.92
N ARG A 275 63.58 37.53 -92.72
CA ARG A 275 63.29 36.10 -92.47
C ARG A 275 63.87 35.62 -91.13
N ASP A 276 65.14 35.94 -90.87
CA ASP A 276 65.79 35.55 -89.61
C ASP A 276 65.13 36.22 -88.38
N GLN A 277 64.57 37.41 -88.55
CA GLN A 277 63.83 38.10 -87.48
C GLN A 277 62.47 37.45 -87.22
N VAL A 278 61.73 37.10 -88.28
CA VAL A 278 60.43 36.42 -88.16
C VAL A 278 60.59 35.06 -87.46
N GLU A 279 61.57 34.24 -87.85
CA GLU A 279 61.79 32.94 -87.21
C GLU A 279 62.15 33.06 -85.72
N ARG A 280 62.90 34.10 -85.33
CA ARG A 280 63.22 34.36 -83.92
C ARG A 280 61.99 34.82 -83.13
N GLU A 281 61.20 35.74 -83.70
CA GLU A 281 59.99 36.26 -83.05
C GLU A 281 58.91 35.18 -82.90
N GLU A 282 58.73 34.30 -83.89
CA GLU A 282 57.83 33.14 -83.81
C GLU A 282 58.26 32.16 -82.71
N ALA A 283 59.55 31.81 -82.65
CA ALA A 283 60.07 30.92 -81.62
C ALA A 283 59.99 31.53 -80.21
N GLU A 284 60.09 32.86 -80.07
CA GLU A 284 59.88 33.56 -78.80
C GLU A 284 58.41 33.69 -78.42
N ALA A 285 57.51 33.89 -79.37
CA ALA A 285 56.06 33.93 -79.14
C ALA A 285 55.54 32.58 -78.64
N VAL A 286 55.93 31.47 -79.28
CA VAL A 286 55.53 30.12 -78.85
C VAL A 286 56.01 29.82 -77.42
N ARG A 287 57.27 30.17 -77.10
CA ARG A 287 57.81 29.97 -75.74
C ARG A 287 57.10 30.83 -74.69
N ARG A 288 56.75 32.09 -75.00
CA ARG A 288 55.96 32.96 -74.12
C ARG A 288 54.55 32.40 -73.88
N ILE A 289 53.90 31.93 -74.93
CA ILE A 289 52.55 31.37 -74.87
C ILE A 289 52.54 30.13 -73.98
N GLN A 290 53.44 29.17 -74.21
CA GLN A 290 53.52 27.95 -73.41
C GLN A 290 53.83 28.23 -71.93
N ALA A 291 54.75 29.14 -71.62
CA ALA A 291 55.04 29.54 -70.24
C ALA A 291 53.84 30.23 -69.57
N SER A 292 53.12 31.09 -70.31
CA SER A 292 51.93 31.77 -69.79
C SER A 292 50.77 30.81 -69.53
N PHE A 293 50.58 29.79 -70.38
CA PHE A 293 49.55 28.77 -70.17
C PHE A 293 49.84 27.91 -68.93
N ALA A 294 51.08 27.45 -68.75
CA ALA A 294 51.46 26.67 -67.58
C ALA A 294 51.29 27.46 -66.26
N ASP A 295 51.59 28.76 -66.26
CA ASP A 295 51.39 29.64 -65.10
C ASP A 295 49.90 29.92 -64.84
N VAL A 296 49.09 30.10 -65.88
CA VAL A 296 47.62 30.27 -65.76
C VAL A 296 46.96 29.00 -65.23
N GLU A 297 47.30 27.82 -65.76
CA GLU A 297 46.79 26.54 -65.28
C GLU A 297 47.12 26.31 -63.80
N ARG A 298 48.37 26.56 -63.41
CA ARG A 298 48.79 26.44 -62.01
C ARG A 298 48.03 27.40 -61.10
N ARG A 299 47.84 28.66 -61.52
CA ARG A 299 47.06 29.64 -60.75
C ARG A 299 45.60 29.24 -60.64
N GLN A 300 44.97 28.76 -61.72
CA GLN A 300 43.58 28.34 -61.68
C GLN A 300 43.36 27.12 -60.79
N VAL A 301 44.26 26.13 -60.83
CA VAL A 301 44.19 24.96 -59.93
C VAL A 301 44.32 25.38 -58.48
N GLU A 302 45.31 26.21 -58.12
CA GLU A 302 45.44 26.70 -56.73
C GLU A 302 44.24 27.56 -56.30
N GLN A 303 43.64 28.33 -57.21
CA GLN A 303 42.48 29.16 -56.89
C GLN A 303 41.23 28.31 -56.66
N LEU A 304 41.04 27.25 -57.47
CA LEU A 304 39.99 26.26 -57.27
C LEU A 304 40.20 25.48 -55.98
N GLU A 305 41.40 25.00 -55.70
CA GLU A 305 41.71 24.31 -54.43
C GLU A 305 41.45 25.21 -53.22
N ARG A 306 41.86 26.48 -53.26
CA ARG A 306 41.58 27.45 -52.18
C ARG A 306 40.10 27.80 -52.06
N ALA A 307 39.35 27.84 -53.16
CA ALA A 307 37.91 28.06 -53.12
C ALA A 307 37.17 26.84 -52.55
N VAL A 308 37.54 25.63 -53.00
CA VAL A 308 36.98 24.37 -52.51
C VAL A 308 37.31 24.17 -51.03
N ALA A 309 38.56 24.36 -50.60
CA ALA A 309 38.96 24.24 -49.20
C ALA A 309 38.20 25.23 -48.29
N ARG A 310 38.03 26.49 -48.73
CA ARG A 310 37.22 27.48 -48.00
C ARG A 310 35.75 27.11 -47.94
N SER A 311 35.17 26.63 -49.04
CA SER A 311 33.77 26.19 -49.07
C SER A 311 33.55 24.96 -48.18
N ALA A 312 34.46 23.98 -48.23
CA ALA A 312 34.41 22.78 -47.41
C ALA A 312 34.53 23.10 -45.92
N SER A 313 35.46 23.99 -45.53
CA SER A 313 35.57 24.48 -44.15
C SER A 313 34.30 25.22 -43.73
N SER A 314 33.79 26.13 -44.56
CA SER A 314 32.57 26.88 -44.27
C SER A 314 31.34 25.98 -44.11
N TYR A 315 31.20 24.95 -44.94
CA TYR A 315 30.12 23.97 -44.83
C TYR A 315 30.28 23.08 -43.60
N ALA A 316 31.50 22.66 -43.27
CA ALA A 316 31.78 21.88 -42.07
C ALA A 316 31.47 22.68 -40.79
N ASP A 317 31.88 23.95 -40.73
CA ASP A 317 31.61 24.83 -39.60
C ASP A 317 30.10 25.12 -39.47
N ALA A 318 29.42 25.40 -40.58
CA ALA A 318 27.97 25.59 -40.59
C ALA A 318 27.21 24.33 -40.16
N ALA A 319 27.64 23.15 -40.62
CA ALA A 319 27.06 21.88 -40.21
C ALA A 319 27.30 21.61 -38.71
N ALA A 320 28.52 21.85 -38.21
CA ALA A 320 28.85 21.71 -36.80
C ALA A 320 27.99 22.62 -35.91
N GLN A 321 27.78 23.87 -36.33
CA GLN A 321 26.91 24.82 -35.62
C GLN A 321 25.44 24.36 -35.63
N GLN A 322 24.93 23.92 -36.78
CA GLN A 322 23.56 23.39 -36.89
C GLN A 322 23.36 22.14 -36.03
N PHE A 323 24.34 21.24 -35.96
CA PHE A 323 24.30 20.08 -35.08
C PHE A 323 24.32 20.50 -33.60
N ALA A 324 25.17 21.45 -33.22
CA ALA A 324 25.23 21.95 -31.84
C ALA A 324 23.90 22.59 -31.41
N ASP A 325 23.29 23.41 -32.27
CA ASP A 325 22.01 24.06 -32.00
C ASP A 325 20.88 23.03 -31.94
N ALA A 326 20.86 22.03 -32.83
CA ALA A 326 19.89 20.94 -32.80
C ALA A 326 20.01 20.09 -31.52
N ILE A 327 21.24 19.75 -31.09
CA ILE A 327 21.49 19.01 -29.84
C ILE A 327 21.02 19.83 -28.64
N LYS A 328 21.31 21.13 -28.61
CA LYS A 328 20.86 22.03 -27.54
C LYS A 328 19.33 22.10 -27.47
N ALA A 329 18.67 22.28 -28.61
CA ALA A 329 17.21 22.29 -28.69
C ALA A 329 16.59 20.96 -28.21
N GLN A 330 17.13 19.82 -28.64
CA GLN A 330 16.68 18.50 -28.19
C GLN A 330 16.88 18.30 -26.68
N ARG A 331 18.01 18.77 -26.13
CA ARG A 331 18.27 18.72 -24.68
C ARG A 331 17.30 19.59 -23.89
N GLU A 332 17.04 20.81 -24.36
CA GLU A 332 16.07 21.70 -23.72
C GLU A 332 14.65 21.13 -23.78
N ASP A 333 14.24 20.54 -24.90
CA ASP A 333 12.93 19.90 -25.03
C ASP A 333 12.81 18.66 -24.16
N ALA A 334 13.85 17.81 -24.09
CA ALA A 334 13.90 16.68 -23.19
C ALA A 334 13.82 17.12 -21.71
N ALA A 335 14.54 18.19 -21.34
CA ALA A 335 14.48 18.75 -19.99
C ALA A 335 13.07 19.30 -19.67
N ARG A 336 12.42 19.99 -20.61
CA ARG A 336 11.04 20.48 -20.44
C ARG A 336 10.02 19.34 -20.38
N ARG A 337 10.24 18.23 -21.08
CA ARG A 337 9.39 17.02 -21.00
C ARG A 337 9.57 16.36 -19.64
N LEU A 338 10.81 16.12 -19.23
CA LEU A 338 11.14 15.55 -17.92
C LEU A 338 10.56 16.40 -16.78
N ALA A 339 10.71 17.72 -16.84
CA ALA A 339 10.14 18.62 -15.82
C ALA A 339 8.61 18.50 -15.72
N ARG A 340 7.91 18.37 -16.86
CA ARG A 340 6.45 18.18 -16.89
C ARG A 340 6.04 16.79 -16.42
N GLU A 341 6.82 15.76 -16.70
CA GLU A 341 6.58 14.40 -16.22
C GLU A 341 6.82 14.28 -14.72
N LEU A 342 7.89 14.92 -14.21
CA LEU A 342 8.15 15.02 -12.78
C LEU A 342 7.05 15.78 -12.05
N ASP A 343 6.59 16.92 -12.58
CA ASP A 343 5.49 17.67 -11.98
C ASP A 343 4.18 16.87 -11.97
N ARG A 344 3.85 16.17 -13.07
CA ARG A 344 2.72 15.22 -13.09
C ARG A 344 2.89 14.09 -12.09
N GLY A 345 4.10 13.53 -11.98
CA GLY A 345 4.42 12.47 -11.02
C GLY A 345 4.23 12.95 -9.59
N VAL A 346 4.77 14.13 -9.25
CA VAL A 346 4.61 14.76 -7.93
C VAL A 346 3.14 15.02 -7.62
N GLN A 347 2.36 15.55 -8.56
CA GLN A 347 0.92 15.75 -8.36
C GLN A 347 0.16 14.42 -8.19
N ALA A 348 0.52 13.37 -8.93
CA ALA A 348 -0.09 12.05 -8.76
C ALA A 348 0.25 11.47 -7.38
N TYR A 349 1.52 11.54 -6.96
CA TYR A 349 1.95 11.13 -5.62
C TYR A 349 1.26 11.94 -4.52
N ALA A 350 1.09 13.25 -4.70
CA ALA A 350 0.37 14.09 -3.73
C ALA A 350 -1.09 13.65 -3.59
N ARG A 351 -1.79 13.39 -4.69
CA ARG A 351 -3.18 12.88 -4.65
C ARG A 351 -3.27 11.48 -4.05
N GLU A 352 -2.32 10.60 -4.37
CA GLU A 352 -2.24 9.26 -3.78
C GLU A 352 -2.00 9.36 -2.26
N ALA A 353 -1.08 10.23 -1.83
CA ALA A 353 -0.81 10.48 -0.42
C ALA A 353 -2.02 11.09 0.30
N GLU A 354 -2.71 12.05 -0.30
CA GLU A 354 -3.97 12.60 0.22
C GLU A 354 -5.04 11.52 0.36
N ARG A 355 -5.18 10.63 -0.63
CA ARG A 355 -6.12 9.50 -0.59
C ARG A 355 -5.77 8.53 0.54
N VAL A 356 -4.50 8.15 0.66
CA VAL A 356 -4.03 7.27 1.74
C VAL A 356 -4.20 7.92 3.11
N LEU A 357 -3.92 9.23 3.23
CA LEU A 357 -4.14 9.98 4.47
C LEU A 357 -5.63 10.05 4.82
N ALA A 358 -6.50 10.30 3.85
CA ALA A 358 -7.95 10.29 4.05
C ALA A 358 -8.45 8.90 4.49
N GLU A 359 -7.95 7.84 3.87
CA GLU A 359 -8.28 6.46 4.22
C GLU A 359 -7.78 6.09 5.62
N ARG A 360 -6.56 6.52 5.99
CA ARG A 360 -6.02 6.35 7.34
C ARG A 360 -6.77 7.17 8.37
N LEU A 361 -7.16 8.41 8.06
CA LEU A 361 -7.99 9.24 8.94
C LEU A 361 -9.38 8.64 9.13
N SER A 362 -9.97 8.05 8.08
CA SER A 362 -11.22 7.29 8.18
C SER A 362 -11.05 6.07 9.08
N GLN A 363 -10.02 5.25 8.85
CA GLN A 363 -9.75 4.06 9.67
C GLN A 363 -9.47 4.41 11.13
N VAL A 364 -8.71 5.50 11.39
CA VAL A 364 -8.45 5.99 12.76
C VAL A 364 -9.70 6.59 13.36
N GLY A 365 -10.54 7.27 12.57
CA GLY A 365 -11.85 7.77 12.96
C GLY A 365 -12.80 6.65 13.37
N ASP A 366 -12.93 5.61 12.56
CA ASP A 366 -13.75 4.43 12.82
C ASP A 366 -13.23 3.64 14.03
N ALA A 367 -11.92 3.41 14.11
CA ALA A 367 -11.31 2.75 15.27
C ALA A 367 -11.46 3.59 16.56
N GLY A 368 -11.39 4.92 16.44
CA GLY A 368 -11.63 5.87 17.52
C GLY A 368 -13.09 5.85 17.98
N ALA A 369 -14.03 5.85 17.04
CA ALA A 369 -15.47 5.74 17.29
C ALA A 369 -15.80 4.42 17.98
N GLN A 370 -15.30 3.29 17.48
CA GLN A 370 -15.50 1.98 18.10
C GLN A 370 -14.90 1.87 19.51
N ARG A 371 -13.73 2.50 19.76
CA ARG A 371 -13.14 2.56 21.11
C ARG A 371 -13.95 3.44 22.05
N LEU A 372 -14.45 4.58 21.56
CA LEU A 372 -15.34 5.46 22.31
C LEU A 372 -16.65 4.76 22.63
N GLU A 373 -17.27 4.10 21.67
CA GLU A 373 -18.49 3.32 21.84
C GLU A 373 -18.29 2.18 22.84
N LYS A 374 -17.17 1.45 22.74
CA LYS A 374 -16.82 0.41 23.72
C LYS A 374 -16.60 0.98 25.13
N ARG A 375 -16.00 2.17 25.25
CA ARG A 375 -15.85 2.88 26.53
C ARG A 375 -17.20 3.36 27.06
N LEU A 376 -18.06 3.94 26.23
CA LEU A 376 -19.39 4.40 26.61
C LEU A 376 -20.25 3.22 27.07
N ASN A 377 -20.24 2.10 26.35
CA ASN A 377 -20.91 0.87 26.74
C ASN A 377 -20.33 0.28 28.03
N GLY A 378 -19.01 0.35 28.22
CA GLY A 378 -18.36 -0.04 29.47
C GLY A 378 -18.73 0.84 30.66
N ILE A 379 -18.84 2.16 30.46
CA ILE A 379 -19.28 3.12 31.47
C ILE A 379 -20.76 2.91 31.78
N ALA A 380 -21.61 2.71 30.76
CA ALA A 380 -23.03 2.41 30.93
C ALA A 380 -23.21 1.11 31.72
N ALA A 381 -22.53 0.03 31.33
CA ALA A 381 -22.57 -1.23 32.08
C ALA A 381 -22.01 -1.11 33.51
N GLY A 382 -21.00 -0.26 33.71
CA GLY A 382 -20.46 0.05 35.04
C GLY A 382 -21.44 0.83 35.91
N LEU A 383 -22.15 1.80 35.34
CA LEU A 383 -23.22 2.55 36.02
C LEU A 383 -24.43 1.67 36.32
N GLU A 384 -24.80 0.77 35.42
CA GLU A 384 -25.86 -0.22 35.65
C GLU A 384 -25.50 -1.12 36.83
N ARG A 385 -24.24 -1.59 36.87
CA ARG A 385 -23.72 -2.42 37.96
C ARG A 385 -23.62 -1.67 39.28
N GLN A 386 -23.17 -0.41 39.28
CA GLN A 386 -23.21 0.45 40.47
C GLN A 386 -24.64 0.73 40.95
N ARG A 387 -25.59 0.89 40.03
CA ARG A 387 -27.01 1.05 40.35
C ARG A 387 -27.56 -0.23 40.97
N GLU A 388 -27.26 -1.40 40.43
CA GLU A 388 -27.66 -2.70 41.01
C GLU A 388 -27.03 -2.91 42.39
N GLU A 389 -25.74 -2.62 42.56
CA GLU A 389 -25.05 -2.69 43.85
C GLU A 389 -25.65 -1.71 44.86
N PHE A 390 -26.01 -0.50 44.44
CA PHE A 390 -26.67 0.49 45.28
C PHE A 390 -28.09 0.05 45.68
N VAL A 391 -28.85 -0.53 44.75
CA VAL A 391 -30.18 -1.12 45.00
C VAL A 391 -30.06 -2.28 45.98
N GLN A 392 -29.13 -3.20 45.78
CA GLN A 392 -28.89 -4.31 46.70
C GLN A 392 -28.43 -3.82 48.09
N SER A 393 -27.60 -2.78 48.14
CA SER A 393 -27.19 -2.12 49.39
C SER A 393 -28.41 -1.52 50.11
N LEU A 394 -29.31 -0.85 49.38
CA LEU A 394 -30.53 -0.30 49.95
C LEU A 394 -31.50 -1.41 50.39
N GLU A 395 -31.66 -2.47 49.60
CA GLU A 395 -32.47 -3.64 49.97
C GLU A 395 -31.94 -4.33 51.22
N SER A 396 -30.61 -4.49 51.33
CA SER A 396 -29.98 -5.03 52.53
C SER A 396 -30.20 -4.13 53.73
N ARG A 397 -30.02 -2.81 53.60
CA ARG A 397 -30.26 -1.86 54.69
C ARG A 397 -31.73 -1.81 55.10
N LEU A 398 -32.65 -1.88 54.14
CA LEU A 398 -34.08 -1.96 54.42
C LEU A 398 -34.45 -3.28 55.11
N GLY A 399 -33.87 -4.40 54.68
CA GLY A 399 -34.03 -5.69 55.34
C GLY A 399 -33.47 -5.70 56.76
N ASP A 400 -32.30 -5.09 56.98
CA ASP A 400 -31.70 -4.92 58.30
C ASP A 400 -32.58 -4.04 59.20
N MET A 401 -33.06 -2.90 58.68
CA MET A 401 -33.98 -2.02 59.39
C MET A 401 -35.30 -2.72 59.71
N GLU A 402 -35.87 -3.49 58.77
CA GLU A 402 -37.09 -4.27 58.99
C GLU A 402 -36.87 -5.35 60.06
N SER A 403 -35.70 -5.99 60.07
CA SER A 403 -35.33 -6.98 61.08
C SER A 403 -35.15 -6.35 62.46
N ASP A 404 -34.55 -5.15 62.55
CA ASP A 404 -34.42 -4.39 63.80
C ASP A 404 -35.78 -3.91 64.29
N LEU A 405 -36.67 -3.48 63.38
CA LEU A 405 -38.03 -3.07 63.70
C LEU A 405 -38.87 -4.27 64.18
N ARG A 406 -38.74 -5.44 63.55
CA ARG A 406 -39.33 -6.69 64.05
C ARG A 406 -38.80 -7.06 65.44
N ARG A 407 -37.50 -6.88 65.70
CA ARG A 407 -36.91 -7.13 67.03
C ARG A 407 -37.43 -6.15 68.07
N ARG A 408 -37.55 -4.87 67.75
CA ARG A 408 -38.13 -3.84 68.64
C ARG A 408 -39.61 -4.09 68.89
N LEU A 409 -40.37 -4.50 67.88
CA LEU A 409 -41.77 -4.90 68.05
C LEU A 409 -41.88 -6.15 68.92
N GLN A 410 -41.02 -7.15 68.70
CA GLN A 410 -40.96 -8.35 69.53
C GLN A 410 -40.59 -8.03 70.98
N SER A 411 -39.65 -7.12 71.21
CA SER A 411 -39.28 -6.68 72.55
C SER A 411 -40.41 -5.89 73.21
N LEU A 412 -41.09 -5.01 72.48
CA LEU A 412 -42.25 -4.27 72.98
C LEU A 412 -43.43 -5.20 73.28
N THR A 413 -43.66 -6.26 72.49
CA THR A 413 -44.65 -7.31 72.84
C THR A 413 -44.22 -8.11 74.06
N ALA A 414 -42.94 -8.47 74.18
CA ALA A 414 -42.45 -9.16 75.36
C ALA A 414 -42.53 -8.28 76.62
N GLU A 415 -42.30 -6.97 76.48
CA GLU A 415 -42.41 -5.96 77.53
C GLU A 415 -43.87 -5.75 77.93
N THR A 416 -44.79 -5.62 76.97
CA THR A 416 -46.23 -5.56 77.26
C THR A 416 -46.79 -6.86 77.84
N ASP A 417 -46.32 -8.04 77.42
CA ASP A 417 -46.68 -9.31 78.04
C ASP A 417 -46.10 -9.41 79.47
N SER A 418 -44.92 -8.84 79.71
CA SER A 418 -44.34 -8.74 81.05
C SER A 418 -45.12 -7.77 81.96
N GLU A 419 -45.59 -6.64 81.42
CA GLU A 419 -46.48 -5.73 82.13
C GLU A 419 -47.85 -6.39 82.38
N ARG A 420 -48.36 -7.18 81.43
CA ARG A 420 -49.60 -7.94 81.59
C ARG A 420 -49.48 -8.97 82.70
N THR A 421 -48.40 -9.74 82.74
CA THR A 421 -48.16 -10.71 83.83
C THR A 421 -47.99 -10.01 85.17
N VAL A 422 -47.31 -8.86 85.24
CA VAL A 422 -47.22 -8.06 86.47
C VAL A 422 -48.59 -7.51 86.90
N LEU A 423 -49.41 -7.04 85.96
CA LEU A 423 -50.78 -6.58 86.23
C LEU A 423 -51.70 -7.72 86.66
N GLU A 424 -51.61 -8.90 86.05
CA GLU A 424 -52.33 -10.11 86.47
C GLU A 424 -51.91 -10.55 87.87
N THR A 425 -50.61 -10.46 88.19
CA THR A 425 -50.12 -10.76 89.54
C THR A 425 -50.69 -9.76 90.55
N ARG A 426 -50.72 -8.46 90.23
CA ARG A 426 -51.32 -7.43 91.10
C ARG A 426 -52.84 -7.58 91.22
N LEU A 427 -53.53 -7.98 90.16
CA LEU A 427 -54.97 -8.31 90.20
C LEU A 427 -55.23 -9.53 91.08
N SER A 428 -54.39 -10.55 90.99
CA SER A 428 -54.48 -11.73 91.86
C SER A 428 -54.25 -11.36 93.33
N ASP A 429 -53.29 -10.47 93.63
CA ASP A 429 -52.99 -10.01 94.99
C ASP A 429 -54.10 -9.09 95.55
N LEU A 430 -54.70 -8.23 94.71
CA LEU A 430 -55.88 -7.44 95.08
C LEU A 430 -57.12 -8.31 95.30
N SER A 431 -57.34 -9.34 94.47
CA SER A 431 -58.43 -10.31 94.67
C SER A 431 -58.27 -11.05 96.00
N ARG A 432 -57.03 -11.46 96.32
CA ARG A 432 -56.69 -12.13 97.57
C ARG A 432 -56.88 -11.22 98.78
N ARG A 433 -56.52 -9.94 98.70
CA ARG A 433 -56.78 -8.95 99.75
C ARG A 433 -58.28 -8.66 99.93
N LEU A 434 -59.07 -8.69 98.85
CA LEU A 434 -60.53 -8.60 98.91
C LEU A 434 -61.15 -9.82 99.60
N ASP A 435 -60.65 -11.03 99.31
CA ASP A 435 -61.08 -12.25 99.98
C ASP A 435 -60.67 -12.28 101.47
N GLU A 436 -59.49 -11.77 101.83
CA GLU A 436 -59.05 -11.61 103.22
C GLU A 436 -59.89 -10.56 103.97
N LEU A 437 -60.25 -9.44 103.34
CA LEU A 437 -61.16 -8.44 103.92
C LEU A 437 -62.60 -8.96 104.04
N LEU A 438 -63.08 -9.76 103.08
CA LEU A 438 -64.38 -10.44 103.17
C LEU A 438 -64.37 -11.52 104.26
N ALA A 439 -63.26 -12.21 104.47
CA ALA A 439 -63.09 -13.15 105.58
C ALA A 439 -63.08 -12.42 106.93
N GLN A 440 -62.39 -11.29 107.07
CA GLN A 440 -62.41 -10.43 108.26
C GLN A 440 -63.79 -9.79 108.51
N ALA A 441 -64.54 -9.43 107.47
CA ALA A 441 -65.92 -8.97 107.58
C ALA A 441 -66.87 -10.10 108.01
N ARG A 442 -66.65 -11.34 107.54
CA ARG A 442 -67.39 -12.52 108.01
C ARG A 442 -67.05 -12.91 109.44
N GLU A 443 -65.81 -12.70 109.89
CA GLU A 443 -65.34 -13.02 111.24
C GLU A 443 -65.80 -11.98 112.27
N SER A 444 -65.91 -10.70 111.87
CA SER A 444 -66.54 -9.63 112.68
C SER A 444 -68.07 -9.69 112.72
N LEU A 445 -68.73 -10.36 111.76
CA LEU A 445 -70.15 -10.70 111.82
C LEU A 445 -70.46 -11.99 112.61
N ARG A 446 -69.46 -12.85 112.86
CA ARG A 446 -69.59 -14.07 113.68
C ARG A 446 -69.30 -13.87 115.17
N THR A 447 -68.74 -12.73 115.54
CA THR A 447 -68.42 -12.33 116.93
C THR A 447 -69.44 -11.34 117.53
N ARG A 448 -70.57 -11.12 116.84
CA ARG A 448 -71.71 -10.29 117.29
C ARG A 448 -73.05 -11.05 117.37
N ALA A 449 -73.00 -12.37 117.48
CA ALA A 449 -74.09 -13.22 117.96
C ALA A 449 -73.53 -14.07 119.11
#